data_AF-A0A7W1PSH0-F1
#
_entry.id   AF-A0A7W1PSH0-F1
#
_cell.length_a   1.000
_cell.length_b   1.000
_cell.length_c   1.000
_cell.angle_alpha   90.00
_cell.angle_beta   90.00
_cell.angle_gamma   90.00
#
_symmetry.space_group_name_H-M   'P 1'
#
loop_
_entity.id
_entity.type
_entity.pdbx_description
1 polymer ?
#
loop_
_entity_poly.entity_id
_entity_poly.type
_entity_poly.pdbx_seq_one_letter_code
_entity_poly.pdbx_strand_id
1 'polypeptide(L)'
;MEKTVRIFWLKKQNLSHLLSRVSLLIFIILSLTLKSIAQEPEEDLEIALALEEELMRRPEVDSRLIDIGSFGGIVTLTGEVDNILAKEIAIAVARKMNGVRAVINIIEVFPPDFTDEELTDEINLRLREHEILGQKDVYAEVFGGVADLTGTVNSAYQIEMAEMLAKAVPGIIGAFSMILVEYPEQPTDEQIAQDIRFAYEQDVVIDHTKISVLVQEGTVFLTGPVVSINKIPAMIRLAMIHGVDSVDFSGLRVDPLFPDRGLVTEELLATDLIIYLSVTDAFLLDPRLAFFTPFIIVENQVITLGGLVRHLGLKLIAEETALNVVGAWAVNNLIEIDPEALETDSAITENILTAIAFDPFLAGYDLIANVLDGTVQITGTVENYFQKAHATDLAIQIPGVIEVINNIVVTKSMSKRYNGISPLDSYYQPVWWKNDFDLYNDIVDRVFWNPEIHQGDIIVEVVNGHVILRGIVDDWEHSILIERISMEEGAMTVTNKLEVRQGVL
;
A
#
# COMPACT_ATOMS: atom_id res chain seq x y z
N MET A 1 -39.62 13.08 -68.87
CA MET A 1 -38.15 12.83 -68.81
C MET A 1 -37.43 13.82 -67.89
N GLU A 2 -37.75 15.13 -67.90
CA GLU A 2 -37.07 16.15 -67.08
C GLU A 2 -37.14 15.96 -65.55
N LYS A 3 -38.29 15.55 -64.99
CA LYS A 3 -38.43 15.38 -63.53
C LYS A 3 -37.56 14.25 -62.97
N THR A 4 -37.39 13.17 -63.72
CA THR A 4 -36.61 11.99 -63.30
C THR A 4 -35.10 12.29 -63.32
N VAL A 5 -34.62 13.06 -64.29
CA VAL A 5 -33.21 13.50 -64.38
C VAL A 5 -32.86 14.45 -63.24
N ARG A 6 -33.78 15.33 -62.84
CA ARG A 6 -33.56 16.31 -61.76
C ARG A 6 -33.46 15.65 -60.37
N ILE A 7 -34.27 14.62 -60.11
CA ILE A 7 -34.21 13.83 -58.86
C ILE A 7 -32.91 13.03 -58.79
N PHE A 8 -32.46 12.45 -59.91
CA PHE A 8 -31.20 11.72 -59.98
C PHE A 8 -29.99 12.64 -59.69
N TRP A 9 -30.00 13.87 -60.22
CA TRP A 9 -28.95 14.86 -59.95
C TRP A 9 -28.92 15.34 -58.49
N LEU A 10 -30.08 15.65 -57.89
CA LEU A 10 -30.18 16.03 -56.48
C LEU A 10 -29.72 14.92 -55.53
N LYS A 11 -30.05 13.66 -55.84
CA LYS A 11 -29.62 12.49 -55.04
C LYS A 11 -28.11 12.25 -55.15
N LYS A 12 -27.53 12.45 -56.33
CA LYS A 12 -26.07 12.34 -56.57
C LYS A 12 -25.28 13.44 -55.86
N GLN A 13 -25.80 14.68 -55.85
CA GLN A 13 -25.17 15.81 -55.19
C GLN A 13 -25.22 15.67 -53.65
N ASN A 14 -26.34 15.21 -53.09
CA ASN A 14 -26.41 14.89 -51.66
C ASN A 14 -25.48 13.74 -51.26
N LEU A 15 -25.34 12.72 -52.11
CA LEU A 15 -24.42 11.60 -51.84
C LEU A 15 -22.95 12.04 -51.88
N SER A 16 -22.56 12.94 -52.79
CA SER A 16 -21.18 13.47 -52.83
C SER A 16 -20.84 14.35 -51.63
N HIS A 17 -21.79 15.15 -51.12
CA HIS A 17 -21.59 15.92 -49.89
C HIS A 17 -21.53 15.03 -48.65
N LEU A 18 -22.31 13.94 -48.62
CA LEU A 18 -22.27 12.96 -47.53
C LEU A 18 -20.94 12.20 -47.51
N LEU A 19 -20.46 11.74 -48.68
CA LEU A 19 -19.16 11.07 -48.82
C LEU A 19 -17.98 12.00 -48.47
N SER A 20 -18.04 13.28 -48.87
CA SER A 20 -17.03 14.27 -48.49
C SER A 20 -17.01 14.54 -46.98
N ARG A 21 -18.18 14.59 -46.33
CA ARG A 21 -18.27 14.77 -44.86
C ARG A 21 -17.76 13.54 -44.11
N VAL A 22 -18.09 12.34 -44.56
CA VAL A 22 -17.60 11.09 -43.97
C VAL A 22 -16.08 10.94 -44.17
N SER A 23 -15.57 11.28 -45.35
CA SER A 23 -14.12 11.29 -45.61
C SER A 23 -13.37 12.32 -44.77
N LEU A 24 -13.96 13.50 -44.52
CA LEU A 24 -13.39 14.51 -43.65
C LEU A 24 -13.39 14.03 -42.19
N LEU A 25 -14.47 13.37 -41.74
CA LEU A 25 -14.55 12.81 -40.39
C LEU A 25 -13.53 11.68 -40.18
N ILE A 26 -13.40 10.77 -41.15
CA ILE A 26 -12.38 9.71 -41.13
C ILE A 26 -10.98 10.33 -41.14
N PHE A 27 -10.73 11.37 -41.94
CA PHE A 27 -9.43 12.03 -41.96
C PHE A 27 -9.12 12.76 -40.64
N ILE A 28 -10.12 13.40 -40.03
CA ILE A 28 -9.98 14.04 -38.71
C ILE A 28 -9.68 12.98 -37.64
N ILE A 29 -10.47 11.89 -37.58
CA ILE A 29 -10.25 10.77 -36.67
C ILE A 29 -8.87 10.16 -36.90
N LEU A 30 -8.51 9.86 -38.15
CA LEU A 30 -7.22 9.27 -38.50
C LEU A 30 -6.06 10.22 -38.15
N SER A 31 -6.23 11.53 -38.34
CA SER A 31 -5.23 12.55 -37.98
C SER A 31 -5.10 12.75 -36.47
N LEU A 32 -6.20 12.64 -35.72
CA LEU A 32 -6.19 12.66 -34.25
C LEU A 32 -5.54 11.40 -33.70
N THR A 33 -5.84 10.22 -34.26
CA THR A 33 -5.20 8.96 -33.86
C THR A 33 -3.72 8.93 -34.23
N LEU A 34 -3.32 9.45 -35.41
CA LEU A 34 -1.91 9.55 -35.80
C LEU A 34 -1.10 10.51 -34.91
N LYS A 35 -1.74 11.57 -34.40
CA LYS A 35 -1.09 12.52 -33.50
C LYS A 35 -0.94 11.95 -32.08
N SER A 36 -1.95 11.22 -31.58
CA SER A 36 -1.90 10.51 -30.29
C SER A 36 -0.84 9.40 -30.28
N ILE A 37 -0.76 8.56 -31.33
CA ILE A 37 0.23 7.46 -31.42
C ILE A 37 1.68 7.97 -31.49
N ALA A 38 1.92 9.17 -32.04
CA ALA A 38 3.26 9.75 -32.14
C ALA A 38 3.70 10.50 -30.87
N GLN A 39 2.78 10.81 -29.96
CA GLN A 39 3.01 11.64 -28.77
C GLN A 39 3.32 10.80 -27.52
N GLU A 40 2.75 9.60 -27.42
CA GLU A 40 3.00 8.64 -26.32
C GLU A 40 4.49 8.32 -26.05
N PRO A 41 5.35 7.98 -27.04
CA PRO A 41 6.74 7.64 -26.76
C PRO A 41 7.61 8.83 -26.33
N GLU A 42 7.18 10.08 -26.58
CA GLU A 42 7.90 11.28 -26.14
C GLU A 42 7.51 11.63 -24.70
N GLU A 43 6.23 11.50 -24.34
CA GLU A 43 5.72 11.76 -22.98
C GLU A 43 6.24 10.72 -21.97
N ASP A 44 6.20 9.42 -22.30
CA ASP A 44 6.70 8.37 -21.40
C ASP A 44 8.21 8.49 -21.15
N LEU A 45 8.97 8.96 -22.14
CA LEU A 45 10.40 9.23 -21.97
C LEU A 45 10.65 10.42 -21.03
N GLU A 46 9.84 11.47 -21.13
CA GLU A 46 9.92 12.61 -20.20
C GLU A 46 9.59 12.20 -18.77
N ILE A 47 8.58 11.34 -18.57
CA ILE A 47 8.25 10.77 -17.25
C ILE A 47 9.45 10.02 -16.67
N ALA A 48 10.04 9.10 -17.45
CA ALA A 48 11.16 8.30 -17.00
C ALA A 48 12.37 9.15 -16.61
N LEU A 49 12.74 10.12 -17.45
CA LEU A 49 13.88 11.02 -17.19
C LEU A 49 13.65 11.91 -15.97
N ALA A 50 12.44 12.45 -15.81
CA ALA A 50 12.09 13.29 -14.67
C ALA A 50 12.10 12.48 -13.36
N LEU A 51 11.63 11.22 -13.41
CA LEU A 51 11.67 10.33 -12.26
C LEU A 51 13.11 9.98 -11.88
N GLU A 52 13.95 9.65 -12.86
CA GLU A 52 15.37 9.37 -12.63
C GLU A 52 16.07 10.57 -11.96
N GLU A 53 15.82 11.79 -12.44
CA GLU A 53 16.37 13.01 -11.86
C GLU A 53 15.90 13.23 -10.42
N GLU A 54 14.63 12.96 -10.11
CA GLU A 54 14.09 13.12 -8.75
C GLU A 54 14.65 12.05 -7.80
N LEU A 55 14.79 10.80 -8.22
CA LEU A 55 15.43 9.76 -7.41
C LEU A 55 16.91 10.06 -7.16
N MET A 56 17.64 10.63 -8.13
CA MET A 56 19.03 11.06 -7.92
C MET A 56 19.19 12.13 -6.82
N ARG A 57 18.12 12.87 -6.48
CA ARG A 57 18.14 13.87 -5.41
C ARG A 57 17.87 13.25 -4.03
N ARG A 58 17.48 11.98 -3.95
CA ARG A 58 17.14 11.30 -2.69
C ARG A 58 18.35 10.55 -2.14
N PRO A 59 18.95 10.98 -1.02
CA PRO A 59 20.10 10.29 -0.45
C PRO A 59 19.76 8.88 0.05
N GLU A 60 18.48 8.59 0.32
CA GLU A 60 17.98 7.30 0.78
C GLU A 60 17.88 6.26 -0.35
N VAL A 61 17.95 6.68 -1.62
CA VAL A 61 17.76 5.81 -2.79
C VAL A 61 19.01 5.85 -3.66
N ASP A 62 19.67 4.71 -3.83
CA ASP A 62 20.66 4.54 -4.89
C ASP A 62 19.96 4.29 -6.23
N SER A 63 19.60 5.36 -6.93
CA SER A 63 18.91 5.31 -8.23
C SER A 63 19.62 4.44 -9.29
N ARG A 64 20.93 4.19 -9.17
CA ARG A 64 21.67 3.31 -10.10
C ARG A 64 21.27 1.84 -10.02
N LEU A 65 20.60 1.47 -8.92
CA LEU A 65 20.11 0.12 -8.67
C LEU A 65 18.65 -0.07 -9.14
N ILE A 66 18.02 1.00 -9.65
CA ILE A 66 16.62 1.01 -10.07
C ILE A 66 16.54 1.36 -11.55
N ASP A 67 16.05 0.42 -12.35
CA ASP A 67 15.70 0.65 -13.74
C ASP A 67 14.26 1.16 -13.84
N ILE A 68 14.06 2.19 -14.67
CA ILE A 68 12.78 2.86 -14.87
C ILE A 68 12.31 2.63 -16.31
N GLY A 69 11.13 2.03 -16.45
CA GLY A 69 10.37 2.01 -17.70
C GLY A 69 9.09 2.83 -17.57
N SER A 70 8.59 3.37 -18.68
CA SER A 70 7.26 3.98 -18.74
C SER A 70 6.59 3.67 -20.07
N PHE A 71 5.29 3.38 -20.03
CA PHE A 71 4.48 3.17 -21.22
C PHE A 71 3.02 3.57 -20.96
N GLY A 72 2.49 4.52 -21.73
CA GLY A 72 1.14 5.05 -21.58
C GLY A 72 0.87 5.63 -20.19
N GLY A 73 1.88 6.25 -19.55
CA GLY A 73 1.83 6.76 -18.19
C GLY A 73 1.89 5.69 -17.09
N ILE A 74 2.11 4.42 -17.43
CA ILE A 74 2.32 3.35 -16.46
C ILE A 74 3.81 3.15 -16.25
N VAL A 75 4.30 3.52 -15.07
CA VAL A 75 5.72 3.40 -14.72
C VAL A 75 6.00 1.99 -14.23
N THR A 76 7.04 1.35 -14.73
CA THR A 76 7.56 0.07 -14.22
C THR A 76 8.89 0.33 -13.55
N LEU A 77 9.01 -0.05 -12.28
CA LEU A 77 10.25 0.00 -11.50
C LEU A 77 10.79 -1.42 -11.32
N THR A 78 12.04 -1.66 -11.74
CA THR A 78 12.71 -2.95 -11.55
C THR A 78 14.10 -2.73 -10.95
N GLY A 79 14.69 -3.75 -10.33
CA GLY A 79 16.05 -3.68 -9.80
C GLY A 79 16.16 -4.24 -8.39
N GLU A 80 17.32 -4.02 -7.77
CA GLU A 80 17.69 -4.62 -6.48
C GLU A 80 18.16 -3.53 -5.51
N VAL A 81 17.41 -3.27 -4.44
CA VAL A 81 17.81 -2.33 -3.38
C VAL A 81 18.25 -3.06 -2.12
N ASP A 82 19.00 -2.39 -1.24
CA ASP A 82 19.59 -3.01 -0.05
C ASP A 82 18.73 -2.87 1.23
N ASN A 83 17.66 -2.06 1.16
CA ASN A 83 16.75 -1.80 2.28
C ASN A 83 15.31 -1.50 1.81
N ILE A 84 14.34 -1.68 2.71
CA ILE A 84 12.91 -1.50 2.38
C ILE A 84 12.52 -0.02 2.18
N LEU A 85 13.19 0.93 2.84
CA LEU A 85 12.88 2.35 2.67
C LEU A 85 13.14 2.82 1.24
N ALA A 86 14.25 2.38 0.61
CA ALA A 86 14.59 2.76 -0.75
C ALA A 86 13.49 2.33 -1.75
N LYS A 87 12.95 1.12 -1.58
CA LYS A 87 11.82 0.60 -2.35
C LYS A 87 10.55 1.44 -2.14
N GLU A 88 10.20 1.73 -0.89
CA GLU A 88 9.03 2.56 -0.54
C GLU A 88 9.13 3.97 -1.14
N ILE A 89 10.30 4.62 -1.04
CA ILE A 89 10.53 5.95 -1.60
C ILE A 89 10.43 5.92 -3.12
N ALA A 90 11.02 4.93 -3.80
CA ALA A 90 10.96 4.84 -5.26
C ALA A 90 9.52 4.81 -5.78
N ILE A 91 8.67 3.98 -5.16
CA ILE A 91 7.24 3.91 -5.47
C ILE A 91 6.55 5.25 -5.18
N ALA A 92 6.81 5.82 -4.00
CA ALA A 92 6.16 7.04 -3.55
C ALA A 92 6.53 8.26 -4.41
N VAL A 93 7.75 8.32 -4.94
CA VAL A 93 8.20 9.36 -5.88
C VAL A 93 7.60 9.12 -7.26
N ALA A 94 7.67 7.90 -7.80
CA ALA A 94 7.09 7.56 -9.10
C ALA A 94 5.61 7.94 -9.20
N ARG A 95 4.81 7.64 -8.17
CA ARG A 95 3.38 7.98 -8.11
C ARG A 95 3.08 9.49 -8.13
N LYS A 96 4.06 10.35 -7.87
CA LYS A 96 3.90 11.82 -7.89
C LYS A 96 4.32 12.45 -9.21
N MET A 97 5.01 11.70 -10.07
CA MET A 97 5.51 12.25 -11.32
C MET A 97 4.33 12.60 -12.23
N ASN A 98 4.45 13.71 -12.95
CA ASN A 98 3.42 14.11 -13.90
C ASN A 98 3.28 13.06 -15.00
N GLY A 99 2.06 12.85 -15.52
CA GLY A 99 1.75 11.85 -16.53
C GLY A 99 1.64 10.43 -15.98
N VAL A 100 2.05 10.18 -14.72
CA VAL A 100 1.95 8.86 -14.11
C VAL A 100 0.50 8.54 -13.72
N ARG A 101 0.05 7.39 -14.19
CA ARG A 101 -1.28 6.82 -13.98
C ARG A 101 -1.27 5.65 -13.00
N ALA A 102 -0.20 4.86 -13.01
CA ALA A 102 0.05 3.78 -12.06
C ALA A 102 1.53 3.43 -12.00
N VAL A 103 1.93 2.72 -10.94
CA VAL A 103 3.29 2.20 -10.77
C VAL A 103 3.25 0.68 -10.62
N ILE A 104 3.94 -0.03 -11.50
CA ILE A 104 4.21 -1.46 -11.39
C ILE A 104 5.56 -1.58 -10.69
N ASN A 105 5.55 -2.08 -9.46
CA ASN A 105 6.75 -2.25 -8.66
C ASN A 105 7.23 -3.71 -8.70
N ILE A 106 8.43 -3.91 -9.23
CA ILE A 106 9.15 -5.19 -9.29
C ILE A 106 10.57 -4.99 -8.74
N ILE A 107 10.75 -4.05 -7.81
CA ILE A 107 12.00 -3.89 -7.07
C ILE A 107 12.08 -5.01 -6.03
N GLU A 108 13.18 -5.74 -6.03
CA GLU A 108 13.53 -6.72 -5.03
C GLU A 108 14.44 -6.09 -3.97
N VAL A 109 14.28 -6.50 -2.71
CA VAL A 109 15.17 -6.07 -1.62
C VAL A 109 16.16 -7.21 -1.38
N PHE A 110 17.42 -6.98 -1.71
CA PHE A 110 18.51 -7.93 -1.49
C PHE A 110 19.41 -7.42 -0.35
N PRO A 111 19.11 -7.80 0.91
CA PRO A 111 19.86 -7.31 2.04
C PRO A 111 21.28 -7.92 2.05
N PRO A 112 22.31 -7.13 2.37
CA PRO A 112 23.63 -7.66 2.73
C PRO A 112 23.56 -8.58 3.97
N ASP A 113 24.51 -9.52 4.09
CA ASP A 113 24.59 -10.49 5.20
C ASP A 113 24.99 -9.83 6.54
N PHE A 114 24.03 -9.19 7.22
CA PHE A 114 24.17 -8.70 8.59
C PHE A 114 23.51 -9.64 9.62
N THR A 115 24.08 -9.69 10.82
CA THR A 115 23.43 -10.28 11.98
C THR A 115 22.42 -9.32 12.59
N ASP A 116 21.39 -9.85 13.25
CA ASP A 116 20.41 -9.03 13.98
C ASP A 116 21.10 -8.11 15.03
N GLU A 117 22.19 -8.58 15.66
CA GLU A 117 22.97 -7.78 16.62
C GLU A 117 23.64 -6.58 15.93
N GLU A 118 24.25 -6.78 14.77
CA GLU A 118 24.85 -5.69 13.97
C GLU A 118 23.79 -4.70 13.49
N LEU A 119 22.62 -5.18 13.05
CA LEU A 119 21.50 -4.33 12.63
C LEU A 119 20.93 -3.54 13.81
N THR A 120 20.79 -4.18 14.97
CA THR A 120 20.33 -3.57 16.22
C THR A 120 21.27 -2.43 16.64
N ASP A 121 22.58 -2.69 16.64
CA ASP A 121 23.59 -1.69 16.98
C ASP A 121 23.57 -0.51 16.01
N GLU A 122 23.44 -0.79 14.70
CA GLU A 122 23.39 0.25 13.67
C GLU A 122 22.13 1.13 13.79
N ILE A 123 20.95 0.54 13.98
CA ILE A 123 19.71 1.31 14.17
C ILE A 123 19.83 2.16 15.44
N ASN A 124 20.24 1.58 16.56
CA ASN A 124 20.37 2.29 17.83
C ASN A 124 21.45 3.38 17.79
N LEU A 125 22.48 3.23 16.96
CA LEU A 125 23.42 4.31 16.68
C LEU A 125 22.73 5.47 15.95
N ARG A 126 22.01 5.19 14.85
CA ARG A 126 21.28 6.20 14.06
C ARG A 126 20.22 6.92 14.89
N LEU A 127 19.42 6.21 15.68
CA LEU A 127 18.42 6.79 16.56
C LEU A 127 19.04 7.75 17.58
N ARG A 128 20.18 7.39 18.18
CA ARG A 128 20.92 8.22 19.14
C ARG A 128 21.60 9.43 18.52
N GLU A 129 22.08 9.31 17.29
CA GLU A 129 22.77 10.41 16.59
C GLU A 129 21.81 11.36 15.88
N HIS A 130 20.55 10.96 15.68
CA HIS A 130 19.55 11.79 15.03
C HIS A 130 19.18 13.03 15.87
N GLU A 131 19.10 14.21 15.26
CA GLU A 131 18.93 15.49 15.95
C GLU A 131 17.65 15.55 16.82
N ILE A 132 16.56 14.98 16.31
CA ILE A 132 15.24 15.00 16.97
C ILE A 132 15.08 13.83 17.96
N LEU A 133 15.66 12.67 17.67
CA LEU A 133 15.43 11.43 18.43
C LEU A 133 16.53 11.14 19.45
N GLY A 134 17.73 11.70 19.30
CA GLY A 134 18.87 11.39 20.17
C GLY A 134 18.72 11.83 21.63
N GLN A 135 17.71 12.66 21.92
CA GLN A 135 17.33 13.04 23.28
C GLN A 135 16.16 12.23 23.84
N LYS A 136 15.65 11.27 23.06
CA LYS A 136 14.52 10.42 23.40
C LYS A 136 14.99 9.03 23.79
N ASP A 137 14.18 8.40 24.63
CA ASP A 137 14.35 7.01 25.04
C ASP A 137 13.70 6.11 23.97
N VAL A 138 14.28 6.10 22.75
CA VAL A 138 13.85 5.25 21.63
C VAL A 138 14.94 4.23 21.34
N TYR A 139 14.54 2.97 21.24
CA TYR A 139 15.43 1.83 21.10
C TYR A 139 14.86 0.85 20.07
N ALA A 140 15.73 0.20 19.31
CA ALA A 140 15.37 -0.89 18.43
C ALA A 140 15.94 -2.21 18.97
N GLU A 141 15.20 -3.30 18.80
CA GLU A 141 15.74 -4.66 18.80
C GLU A 141 15.40 -5.30 17.45
N VAL A 142 16.35 -6.00 16.84
CA VAL A 142 16.12 -6.65 15.55
C VAL A 142 15.94 -8.15 15.75
N PHE A 143 14.86 -8.70 15.20
CA PHE A 143 14.57 -10.13 15.21
C PHE A 143 14.01 -10.54 13.87
N GLY A 144 14.86 -10.61 12.85
CA GLY A 144 14.22 -10.73 11.54
C GLY A 144 14.93 -10.18 10.36
N GLY A 145 15.98 -9.40 10.57
CA GLY A 145 15.99 -8.12 9.85
C GLY A 145 14.71 -7.29 10.05
N VAL A 146 13.92 -7.56 11.10
CA VAL A 146 12.74 -6.77 11.48
C VAL A 146 13.09 -5.99 12.72
N ALA A 147 12.98 -4.67 12.64
CA ALA A 147 13.22 -3.80 13.78
C ALA A 147 11.96 -3.61 14.61
N ASP A 148 11.97 -4.07 15.86
CA ASP A 148 10.99 -3.71 16.87
C ASP A 148 11.44 -2.43 17.57
N LEU A 149 10.75 -1.34 17.29
CA LEU A 149 11.00 -0.03 17.88
C LEU A 149 10.17 0.15 19.14
N THR A 150 10.82 0.50 20.24
CA THR A 150 10.18 0.76 21.53
C THR A 150 10.68 2.06 22.10
N GLY A 151 9.91 2.65 23.02
CA GLY A 151 10.35 3.86 23.68
C GLY A 151 9.23 4.84 23.96
N THR A 152 9.62 6.06 24.29
CA THR A 152 8.70 7.19 24.44
C THR A 152 9.11 8.39 23.60
N VAL A 153 8.15 8.91 22.85
CA VAL A 153 8.29 10.12 22.03
C VAL A 153 7.19 11.11 22.39
N ASN A 154 7.22 12.31 21.81
CA ASN A 154 6.18 13.32 22.06
C ASN A 154 5.40 13.73 20.79
N SER A 155 5.51 12.97 19.70
CA SER A 155 4.67 13.14 18.52
C SER A 155 4.69 11.90 17.63
N ALA A 156 3.65 11.70 16.80
CA ALA A 156 3.65 10.64 15.79
C ALA A 156 4.71 10.85 14.70
N TYR A 157 5.09 12.11 14.40
CA TYR A 157 6.23 12.38 13.51
C TYR A 157 7.54 11.73 13.99
N GLN A 158 7.79 11.70 15.30
CA GLN A 158 8.97 11.03 15.86
C GLN A 158 8.90 9.51 15.71
N ILE A 159 7.70 8.94 15.71
CA ILE A 159 7.49 7.51 15.40
C ILE A 159 7.91 7.24 13.95
N GLU A 160 7.35 8.01 13.00
CA GLU A 160 7.64 7.84 11.57
C GLU A 160 9.12 8.06 11.27
N MET A 161 9.76 9.03 11.93
CA MET A 161 11.20 9.25 11.82
C MET A 161 12.01 8.05 12.32
N ALA A 162 11.61 7.45 13.45
CA ALA A 162 12.28 6.27 13.99
C ALA A 162 12.11 5.07 13.03
N GLU A 163 10.92 4.88 12.48
CA GLU A 163 10.63 3.85 11.48
C GLU A 163 11.45 4.06 10.21
N MET A 164 11.50 5.29 9.68
CA MET A 164 12.32 5.60 8.51
C MET A 164 13.80 5.31 8.75
N LEU A 165 14.35 5.75 9.88
CA LEU A 165 15.76 5.48 10.21
C LEU A 165 16.05 3.99 10.34
N ALA A 166 15.10 3.21 10.88
CA ALA A 166 15.22 1.76 10.96
C ALA A 166 15.14 1.12 9.56
N LYS A 167 14.13 1.47 8.76
CA LYS A 167 13.93 0.96 7.39
C LYS A 167 15.05 1.35 6.43
N ALA A 168 15.77 2.44 6.68
CA ALA A 168 16.91 2.89 5.89
C ALA A 168 18.15 2.01 6.07
N VAL A 169 18.19 1.14 7.09
CA VAL A 169 19.36 0.32 7.38
C VAL A 169 19.44 -0.83 6.38
N PRO A 170 20.54 -0.96 5.60
CA PRO A 170 20.73 -2.12 4.74
C PRO A 170 20.66 -3.41 5.55
N GLY A 171 19.82 -4.35 5.14
CA GLY A 171 19.52 -5.54 5.95
C GLY A 171 18.16 -5.53 6.63
N ILE A 172 17.53 -4.36 6.78
CA ILE A 172 16.19 -4.26 7.36
C ILE A 172 15.14 -4.48 6.26
N ILE A 173 14.27 -5.43 6.56
CA ILE A 173 13.20 -5.92 5.70
C ILE A 173 11.82 -5.66 6.30
N GLY A 174 11.75 -5.16 7.54
CA GLY A 174 10.55 -4.63 8.17
C GLY A 174 10.86 -3.79 9.40
N ALA A 175 9.95 -2.92 9.79
CA ALA A 175 10.02 -2.20 11.06
C ALA A 175 8.63 -2.14 11.67
N PHE A 176 8.53 -2.51 12.95
CA PHE A 176 7.32 -2.45 13.75
C PHE A 176 7.55 -1.48 14.90
N SER A 177 6.58 -0.62 15.17
CA SER A 177 6.70 0.40 16.21
C SER A 177 5.69 0.20 17.33
N MET A 178 6.22 0.08 18.53
CA MET A 178 5.51 0.09 19.82
C MET A 178 5.92 1.32 20.64
N ILE A 179 6.41 2.36 19.97
CA ILE A 179 6.79 3.61 20.63
C ILE A 179 5.53 4.28 21.19
N LEU A 180 5.56 4.60 22.48
CA LEU A 180 4.47 5.30 23.16
C LEU A 180 4.63 6.81 22.99
N VAL A 181 3.52 7.50 22.76
CA VAL A 181 3.52 8.96 22.73
C VAL A 181 3.19 9.50 24.12
N GLU A 182 4.17 10.15 24.76
CA GLU A 182 4.05 10.80 26.06
C GLU A 182 4.18 12.33 25.97
N TYR A 183 3.38 12.97 26.79
CA TYR A 183 2.91 14.33 26.60
C TYR A 183 3.10 15.12 27.91
N PRO A 184 4.23 15.84 28.08
CA PRO A 184 4.59 16.41 29.39
C PRO A 184 3.73 17.61 29.81
N GLU A 185 3.26 18.44 28.86
CA GLU A 185 2.33 19.58 29.07
C GLU A 185 1.53 19.91 27.80
N GLN A 186 0.20 20.08 27.90
CA GLN A 186 -0.68 20.44 26.76
C GLN A 186 -0.17 21.70 26.00
N PRO A 187 0.29 21.57 24.75
CA PRO A 187 0.75 22.70 23.96
C PRO A 187 -0.43 23.59 23.55
N THR A 188 -0.18 24.88 23.32
CA THR A 188 -1.24 25.76 22.80
C THR A 188 -1.55 25.43 21.34
N ASP A 189 -2.78 25.67 20.89
CA ASP A 189 -3.19 25.48 19.49
C ASP A 189 -2.21 26.11 18.48
N GLU A 190 -1.62 27.27 18.78
CA GLU A 190 -0.63 27.89 17.87
C GLU A 190 0.70 27.13 17.84
N GLN A 191 1.15 26.60 18.98
CA GLN A 191 2.34 25.74 19.03
C GLN A 191 2.10 24.44 18.27
N ILE A 192 0.92 23.84 18.43
CA ILE A 192 0.51 22.67 17.66
C ILE A 192 0.55 22.99 16.16
N ALA A 193 -0.11 24.07 15.73
CA ALA A 193 -0.15 24.47 14.33
C ALA A 193 1.25 24.72 13.76
N GLN A 194 2.16 25.31 14.55
CA GLN A 194 3.53 25.57 14.13
C GLN A 194 4.36 24.30 14.00
N ASP A 195 4.22 23.36 14.92
CA ASP A 195 4.92 22.08 14.89
C ASP A 195 4.46 21.20 13.71
N ILE A 196 3.15 21.18 13.41
CA ILE A 196 2.62 20.47 12.23
C ILE A 196 3.16 21.10 10.93
N ARG A 197 3.17 22.44 10.84
CA ARG A 197 3.74 23.12 9.67
C ARG A 197 5.23 22.79 9.51
N PHE A 198 5.98 22.76 10.60
CA PHE A 198 7.38 22.35 10.57
C PHE A 198 7.55 20.89 10.12
N ALA A 199 6.72 19.97 10.60
CA ALA A 199 6.74 18.57 10.16
C ALA A 199 6.47 18.45 8.65
N TYR A 200 5.47 19.17 8.13
CA TYR A 200 5.20 19.20 6.69
C TYR A 200 6.32 19.86 5.89
N GLU A 201 7.04 20.83 6.45
CA GLU A 201 8.22 21.44 5.81
C GLU A 201 9.37 20.45 5.63
N GLN A 202 9.53 19.49 6.57
CA GLN A 202 10.55 18.45 6.47
C GLN A 202 10.11 17.26 5.62
N ASP A 203 8.80 17.07 5.47
CA ASP A 203 8.26 15.96 4.72
C ASP A 203 8.43 16.18 3.21
N VAL A 204 9.16 15.26 2.61
CA VAL A 204 9.54 15.32 1.20
C VAL A 204 8.40 14.86 0.26
N VAL A 205 7.23 14.60 0.84
CA VAL A 205 6.04 14.03 0.23
C VAL A 205 4.86 15.00 0.23
N ILE A 206 4.84 16.00 1.12
CA ILE A 206 3.80 17.01 1.30
C ILE A 206 4.28 18.37 0.80
N ASP A 207 3.51 19.02 -0.08
CA ASP A 207 3.72 20.44 -0.40
C ASP A 207 3.13 21.32 0.71
N HIS A 208 3.93 21.54 1.76
CA HIS A 208 3.57 22.36 2.91
C HIS A 208 3.15 23.79 2.57
N THR A 209 3.54 24.32 1.40
CA THR A 209 3.23 25.70 1.01
C THR A 209 1.76 25.91 0.64
N LYS A 210 1.01 24.82 0.43
CA LYS A 210 -0.39 24.82 0.00
C LYS A 210 -1.37 24.29 1.04
N ILE A 211 -0.86 23.66 2.09
CA ILE A 211 -1.68 23.13 3.17
C ILE A 211 -1.78 24.16 4.29
N SER A 212 -3.00 24.60 4.54
CA SER A 212 -3.33 25.45 5.68
C SER A 212 -3.68 24.57 6.88
N VAL A 213 -2.90 24.73 7.93
CA VAL A 213 -3.08 24.07 9.23
C VAL A 213 -3.65 25.09 10.21
N LEU A 214 -4.85 24.81 10.70
CA LEU A 214 -5.51 25.54 11.78
C LEU A 214 -5.74 24.58 12.94
N VAL A 215 -5.59 25.04 14.17
CA VAL A 215 -5.88 24.23 15.36
C VAL A 215 -6.84 25.01 16.24
N GLN A 216 -7.88 24.36 16.72
CA GLN A 216 -8.86 24.93 17.64
C GLN A 216 -9.26 23.89 18.68
N GLU A 217 -8.99 24.20 19.95
CA GLU A 217 -9.33 23.34 21.09
C GLU A 217 -8.82 21.89 20.86
N GLY A 218 -7.56 21.75 20.44
CA GLY A 218 -6.95 20.45 20.16
C GLY A 218 -7.40 19.77 18.85
N THR A 219 -8.36 20.32 18.10
CA THR A 219 -8.74 19.78 16.78
C THR A 219 -7.94 20.45 15.67
N VAL A 220 -7.25 19.66 14.85
CA VAL A 220 -6.51 20.13 13.67
C VAL A 220 -7.44 20.14 12.46
N PHE A 221 -7.51 21.26 11.76
CA PHE A 221 -8.21 21.40 10.48
C PHE A 221 -7.19 21.56 9.37
N LEU A 222 -7.11 20.54 8.51
CA LEU A 222 -6.28 20.55 7.31
C LEU A 222 -7.13 20.99 6.12
N THR A 223 -6.71 22.08 5.48
CA THR A 223 -7.38 22.62 4.29
C THR A 223 -6.38 22.90 3.20
N GLY A 224 -6.76 22.67 1.95
CA GLY A 224 -5.91 22.94 0.81
C GLY A 224 -5.93 21.83 -0.24
N PRO A 225 -5.29 22.07 -1.39
CA PRO A 225 -5.17 21.08 -2.44
C PRO A 225 -4.11 20.03 -2.09
N VAL A 226 -4.39 18.75 -2.39
CA VAL A 226 -3.43 17.64 -2.32
C VAL A 226 -3.35 16.93 -3.68
N VAL A 227 -2.14 16.63 -4.14
CA VAL A 227 -1.90 16.03 -5.48
C VAL A 227 -2.52 14.63 -5.59
N SER A 228 -2.49 13.88 -4.49
CA SER A 228 -3.04 12.53 -4.43
C SER A 228 -3.46 12.21 -3.01
N ILE A 229 -4.46 11.35 -2.88
CA ILE A 229 -5.06 11.03 -1.59
C ILE A 229 -4.19 10.14 -0.72
N ASN A 230 -3.22 9.43 -1.32
CA ASN A 230 -2.19 8.68 -0.59
C ASN A 230 -1.30 9.56 0.31
N LYS A 231 -1.43 10.89 0.22
CA LYS A 231 -0.77 11.86 1.08
C LYS A 231 -1.55 12.12 2.36
N ILE A 232 -2.86 11.92 2.36
CA ILE A 232 -3.72 12.20 3.52
C ILE A 232 -3.30 11.37 4.74
N PRO A 233 -3.01 10.06 4.63
CA PRO A 233 -2.52 9.31 5.79
C PRO A 233 -1.23 9.88 6.37
N ALA A 234 -0.25 10.22 5.52
CA ALA A 234 0.99 10.87 5.98
C ALA A 234 0.72 12.24 6.61
N MET A 235 -0.16 13.05 6.02
CA MET A 235 -0.56 14.35 6.54
C MET A 235 -1.27 14.23 7.90
N ILE A 236 -2.18 13.27 8.06
CA ILE A 236 -2.86 13.01 9.34
C ILE A 236 -1.83 12.53 10.37
N ARG A 237 -0.99 11.56 10.04
CA ARG A 237 0.05 11.03 10.94
C ARG A 237 0.98 12.14 11.42
N LEU A 238 1.51 12.94 10.50
CA LEU A 238 2.37 14.08 10.82
C LEU A 238 1.64 15.20 11.57
N ALA A 239 0.31 15.31 11.40
CA ALA A 239 -0.53 16.23 12.17
C ALA A 239 -0.87 15.72 13.58
N MET A 240 -0.82 14.40 13.83
CA MET A 240 -1.08 13.78 15.13
C MET A 240 0.13 13.95 16.07
N ILE A 241 0.37 15.19 16.48
CA ILE A 241 1.39 15.56 17.45
C ILE A 241 0.75 15.77 18.84
N HIS A 242 1.58 16.07 19.83
CA HIS A 242 1.10 16.43 21.16
C HIS A 242 0.06 17.53 21.17
N GLY A 243 -1.02 17.31 21.94
CA GLY A 243 -2.12 18.26 22.12
C GLY A 243 -3.20 18.16 21.06
N VAL A 244 -3.06 17.27 20.08
CA VAL A 244 -4.07 17.01 19.05
C VAL A 244 -5.03 15.91 19.51
N ASP A 245 -6.31 16.26 19.60
CA ASP A 245 -7.41 15.34 19.94
C ASP A 245 -7.99 14.66 18.70
N SER A 246 -8.03 15.37 17.56
CA SER A 246 -8.48 14.82 16.27
C SER A 246 -7.97 15.66 15.10
N VAL A 247 -7.93 15.05 13.90
CA VAL A 247 -7.58 15.74 12.65
C VAL A 247 -8.77 15.68 11.70
N ASP A 248 -9.37 16.84 11.44
CA ASP A 248 -10.34 17.05 10.37
C ASP A 248 -9.61 17.39 9.07
N PHE A 249 -9.67 16.45 8.13
CA PHE A 249 -9.09 16.57 6.79
C PHE A 249 -10.15 16.75 5.70
N SER A 250 -11.43 16.94 6.07
CA SER A 250 -12.53 17.13 5.11
C SER A 250 -12.36 18.39 4.24
N GLY A 251 -11.52 19.32 4.70
CA GLY A 251 -11.11 20.52 3.98
C GLY A 251 -10.02 20.31 2.93
N LEU A 252 -9.38 19.13 2.90
CA LEU A 252 -8.44 18.75 1.86
C LEU A 252 -9.21 18.40 0.58
N ARG A 253 -8.68 18.85 -0.55
CA ARG A 253 -9.27 18.59 -1.86
C ARG A 253 -8.21 17.91 -2.70
N VAL A 254 -8.49 16.69 -3.15
CA VAL A 254 -7.63 16.07 -4.15
C VAL A 254 -7.75 16.92 -5.40
N ASP A 255 -6.65 17.58 -5.75
CA ASP A 255 -6.52 18.37 -6.94
C ASP A 255 -5.37 17.78 -7.77
N PRO A 256 -5.70 16.86 -8.69
CA PRO A 256 -4.73 16.22 -9.59
C PRO A 256 -4.07 17.21 -10.55
N LEU A 257 -4.54 18.47 -10.60
CA LEU A 257 -4.09 19.51 -11.52
C LEU A 257 -2.93 20.34 -10.95
N PHE A 258 -2.26 19.89 -9.88
CA PHE A 258 -1.16 20.62 -9.25
C PHE A 258 0.21 20.23 -9.83
N PRO A 259 0.93 21.18 -10.48
CA PRO A 259 2.26 20.94 -10.99
C PRO A 259 3.30 21.26 -9.90
N ASP A 260 3.98 20.23 -9.40
CA ASP A 260 5.27 20.43 -8.78
C ASP A 260 6.28 20.73 -9.89
N ARG A 261 6.60 22.03 -10.06
CA ARG A 261 7.56 22.54 -11.06
C ARG A 261 7.38 22.05 -12.51
N GLY A 262 6.34 22.55 -13.18
CA GLY A 262 6.27 22.61 -14.65
C GLY A 262 5.86 21.31 -15.33
N LEU A 263 5.07 21.45 -16.42
CA LEU A 263 4.34 20.38 -17.14
C LEU A 263 3.16 19.93 -16.24
N VAL A 264 1.86 19.84 -16.57
CA VAL A 264 1.06 19.56 -17.78
C VAL A 264 -0.31 20.29 -17.68
N THR A 265 -1.07 20.30 -18.77
CA THR A 265 -2.21 21.15 -19.14
C THR A 265 -3.60 20.54 -18.84
N GLU A 266 -4.59 21.44 -18.74
CA GLU A 266 -6.01 21.24 -18.39
C GLU A 266 -6.75 20.20 -19.25
N GLU A 267 -7.44 19.25 -18.60
CA GLU A 267 -8.71 18.56 -18.94
C GLU A 267 -8.68 17.02 -18.66
N LEU A 268 -9.53 16.55 -17.72
CA LEU A 268 -9.96 15.14 -17.48
C LEU A 268 -9.09 14.14 -16.66
N LEU A 269 -8.69 14.35 -15.39
CA LEU A 269 -8.11 13.22 -14.60
C LEU A 269 -8.58 13.14 -13.13
N ALA A 270 -8.73 11.90 -12.63
CA ALA A 270 -9.30 11.43 -11.34
C ALA A 270 -10.83 11.20 -11.23
N THR A 271 -11.50 10.79 -12.30
CA THR A 271 -12.81 10.13 -12.18
C THR A 271 -12.64 8.62 -11.97
N ASP A 272 -13.64 7.94 -11.40
CA ASP A 272 -13.65 6.46 -11.29
C ASP A 272 -13.36 5.77 -12.63
N LEU A 273 -13.77 6.38 -13.75
CA LEU A 273 -13.45 5.90 -15.10
C LEU A 273 -11.95 5.94 -15.40
N ILE A 274 -11.25 7.00 -15.01
CA ILE A 274 -9.80 7.12 -15.23
C ILE A 274 -9.05 6.11 -14.37
N ILE A 275 -9.44 5.95 -13.11
CA ILE A 275 -8.84 4.95 -12.21
C ILE A 275 -9.08 3.55 -12.78
N TYR A 276 -10.31 3.25 -13.24
CA TYR A 276 -10.65 1.99 -13.90
C TYR A 276 -9.76 1.71 -15.12
N LEU A 277 -9.55 2.71 -15.99
CA LEU A 277 -8.66 2.56 -17.15
C LEU A 277 -7.20 2.36 -16.71
N SER A 278 -6.72 3.13 -15.74
CA SER A 278 -5.34 3.02 -15.24
C SER A 278 -5.05 1.68 -14.58
N VAL A 279 -5.96 1.16 -13.75
CA VAL A 279 -5.79 -0.18 -13.18
C VAL A 279 -5.86 -1.25 -14.27
N THR A 280 -6.77 -1.13 -15.23
CA THR A 280 -6.87 -2.09 -16.35
C THR A 280 -5.58 -2.14 -17.16
N ASP A 281 -5.01 -0.98 -17.49
CA ASP A 281 -3.75 -0.89 -18.22
C ASP A 281 -2.57 -1.41 -17.39
N ALA A 282 -2.51 -1.09 -16.09
CA ALA A 282 -1.48 -1.59 -15.19
C ALA A 282 -1.49 -3.13 -15.08
N PHE A 283 -2.67 -3.74 -14.97
CA PHE A 283 -2.81 -5.20 -14.99
C PHE A 283 -2.40 -5.82 -16.32
N LEU A 284 -2.67 -5.15 -17.44
CA LEU A 284 -2.26 -5.61 -18.76
C LEU A 284 -0.73 -5.56 -18.95
N LEU A 285 -0.08 -4.57 -18.34
CA LEU A 285 1.35 -4.32 -18.49
C LEU A 285 2.20 -5.03 -17.42
N ASP A 286 1.65 -5.39 -16.26
CA ASP A 286 2.37 -6.15 -15.23
C ASP A 286 2.60 -7.60 -15.72
N PRO A 287 3.85 -7.97 -16.05
CA PRO A 287 4.13 -9.30 -16.60
C PRO A 287 3.81 -10.42 -15.60
N ARG A 288 3.77 -10.12 -14.29
CA ARG A 288 3.45 -11.09 -13.24
C ARG A 288 1.96 -11.43 -13.24
N LEU A 289 1.11 -10.52 -13.71
CA LEU A 289 -0.35 -10.70 -13.85
C LEU A 289 -0.74 -11.13 -15.26
N ALA A 290 0.22 -11.48 -16.11
CA ALA A 290 -0.05 -11.97 -17.45
C ALA A 290 -1.05 -13.12 -17.39
N PHE A 291 -2.08 -13.04 -18.24
CA PHE A 291 -3.18 -14.01 -18.34
C PHE A 291 -4.20 -14.01 -17.18
N PHE A 292 -4.07 -13.11 -16.19
CA PHE A 292 -5.12 -12.85 -15.22
C PHE A 292 -5.96 -11.64 -15.68
N THR A 293 -7.27 -11.87 -15.84
CA THR A 293 -8.23 -10.81 -16.15
C THR A 293 -9.19 -10.66 -14.97
N PRO A 294 -8.90 -9.77 -14.01
CA PRO A 294 -9.81 -9.54 -12.89
C PRO A 294 -11.12 -8.90 -13.35
N PHE A 295 -12.15 -9.13 -12.56
CA PHE A 295 -13.28 -8.23 -12.49
C PHE A 295 -12.86 -6.99 -11.67
N ILE A 296 -13.13 -5.79 -12.20
CA ILE A 296 -12.75 -4.52 -11.58
C ILE A 296 -13.99 -3.63 -11.51
N ILE A 297 -14.31 -3.14 -10.31
CA ILE A 297 -15.25 -2.03 -10.08
C ILE A 297 -14.44 -0.87 -9.49
N VAL A 298 -14.74 0.34 -9.92
CA VAL A 298 -14.26 1.55 -9.24
C VAL A 298 -15.46 2.41 -8.87
N GLU A 299 -15.63 2.67 -7.57
CA GLU A 299 -16.68 3.54 -7.04
C GLU A 299 -16.11 4.42 -5.94
N ASN A 300 -16.32 5.73 -6.04
CA ASN A 300 -15.75 6.69 -5.09
C ASN A 300 -14.24 6.52 -4.89
N GLN A 301 -13.53 6.21 -5.98
CA GLN A 301 -12.09 5.94 -6.02
C GLN A 301 -11.65 4.65 -5.30
N VAL A 302 -12.58 3.83 -4.78
CA VAL A 302 -12.28 2.50 -4.23
C VAL A 302 -12.29 1.48 -5.35
N ILE A 303 -11.20 0.73 -5.49
CA ILE A 303 -11.08 -0.36 -6.46
C ILE A 303 -11.54 -1.66 -5.79
N THR A 304 -12.52 -2.34 -6.34
CA THR A 304 -12.86 -3.71 -5.94
C THR A 304 -12.38 -4.68 -7.01
N LEU A 305 -11.53 -5.62 -6.60
CA LEU A 305 -10.99 -6.67 -7.45
C LEU A 305 -11.72 -7.98 -7.16
N GLY A 306 -12.09 -8.72 -8.21
CA GLY A 306 -12.64 -10.06 -8.08
C GLY A 306 -12.17 -10.97 -9.21
N GLY A 307 -12.44 -12.26 -9.07
CA GLY A 307 -12.04 -13.27 -10.05
C GLY A 307 -11.30 -14.43 -9.40
N LEU A 308 -10.75 -15.31 -10.24
CA LEU A 308 -10.04 -16.51 -9.80
C LEU A 308 -8.57 -16.41 -10.21
N VAL A 309 -7.68 -16.76 -9.28
CA VAL A 309 -6.24 -16.91 -9.54
C VAL A 309 -5.77 -18.28 -9.12
N ARG A 310 -4.67 -18.77 -9.70
CA ARG A 310 -4.20 -20.13 -9.43
C ARG A 310 -3.43 -20.29 -8.10
N HIS A 311 -2.94 -19.19 -7.52
CA HIS A 311 -2.14 -19.21 -6.29
C HIS A 311 -2.19 -17.84 -5.58
N LEU A 312 -1.88 -17.84 -4.28
CA LEU A 312 -1.90 -16.65 -3.41
C LEU A 312 -1.05 -15.49 -3.95
N GLY A 313 0.12 -15.76 -4.51
CA GLY A 313 1.02 -14.73 -5.04
C GLY A 313 0.34 -13.81 -6.08
N LEU A 314 -0.46 -14.34 -7.01
CA LEU A 314 -1.18 -13.51 -7.99
C LEU A 314 -2.24 -12.62 -7.33
N LYS A 315 -2.91 -13.13 -6.28
CA LYS A 315 -3.88 -12.36 -5.52
C LYS A 315 -3.21 -11.14 -4.86
N LEU A 316 -2.03 -11.33 -4.28
CA LEU A 316 -1.27 -10.25 -3.62
C LEU A 316 -0.70 -9.24 -4.62
N ILE A 317 -0.14 -9.71 -5.73
CA ILE A 317 0.39 -8.84 -6.79
C ILE A 317 -0.73 -7.98 -7.41
N ALA A 318 -1.92 -8.54 -7.60
CA ALA A 318 -3.08 -7.81 -8.11
C ALA A 318 -3.47 -6.64 -7.18
N GLU A 319 -3.45 -6.88 -5.87
CA GLU A 319 -3.73 -5.85 -4.86
C GLU A 319 -2.67 -4.76 -4.83
N GLU A 320 -1.38 -5.13 -4.81
CA GLU A 320 -0.26 -4.19 -4.87
C GLU A 320 -0.35 -3.29 -6.11
N THR A 321 -0.58 -3.89 -7.28
CA THR A 321 -0.67 -3.16 -8.56
C THR A 321 -1.87 -2.20 -8.57
N ALA A 322 -3.01 -2.58 -7.98
CA ALA A 322 -4.16 -1.68 -7.84
C ALA A 322 -3.91 -0.55 -6.82
N LEU A 323 -3.26 -0.82 -5.69
CA LEU A 323 -2.92 0.18 -4.67
C LEU A 323 -1.96 1.25 -5.20
N ASN A 324 -1.14 0.89 -6.18
CA ASN A 324 -0.19 1.79 -6.82
C ASN A 324 -0.77 2.62 -7.98
N VAL A 325 -2.08 2.53 -8.25
CA VAL A 325 -2.78 3.41 -9.19
C VAL A 325 -2.93 4.82 -8.60
N VAL A 326 -2.69 5.83 -9.42
CA VAL A 326 -2.86 7.24 -9.01
C VAL A 326 -4.35 7.56 -8.93
N GLY A 327 -4.76 8.11 -7.78
CA GLY A 327 -6.16 8.42 -7.48
C GLY A 327 -6.95 7.29 -6.80
N ALA A 328 -6.41 6.07 -6.67
CA ALA A 328 -7.06 5.01 -5.90
C ALA A 328 -7.08 5.35 -4.38
N TRP A 329 -8.24 5.23 -3.74
CA TRP A 329 -8.43 5.44 -2.29
C TRP A 329 -8.12 4.18 -1.49
N ALA A 330 -8.69 3.05 -1.90
CA ALA A 330 -8.53 1.75 -1.26
C ALA A 330 -8.71 0.63 -2.29
N VAL A 331 -8.27 -0.57 -1.93
CA VAL A 331 -8.45 -1.78 -2.74
C VAL A 331 -9.17 -2.85 -1.91
N ASN A 332 -10.33 -3.28 -2.36
CA ASN A 332 -11.06 -4.42 -1.82
C ASN A 332 -10.71 -5.66 -2.66
N ASN A 333 -9.85 -6.53 -2.13
CA ASN A 333 -9.36 -7.70 -2.85
C ASN A 333 -10.23 -8.96 -2.60
N LEU A 334 -11.29 -9.10 -3.37
CA LEU A 334 -12.20 -10.25 -3.38
C LEU A 334 -11.78 -11.35 -4.39
N ILE A 335 -10.52 -11.35 -4.83
CA ILE A 335 -9.98 -12.42 -5.68
C ILE A 335 -9.94 -13.72 -4.85
N GLU A 336 -10.38 -14.82 -5.42
CA GLU A 336 -10.35 -16.14 -4.80
C GLU A 336 -9.33 -17.06 -5.48
N ILE A 337 -8.85 -18.07 -4.76
CA ILE A 337 -8.00 -19.11 -5.36
C ILE A 337 -8.91 -20.09 -6.12
N ASP A 338 -8.60 -20.31 -7.39
CA ASP A 338 -9.35 -21.18 -8.29
C ASP A 338 -9.46 -22.60 -7.72
N PRO A 339 -10.68 -23.08 -7.43
CA PRO A 339 -10.90 -24.45 -6.95
C PRO A 339 -10.37 -25.52 -7.92
N GLU A 340 -10.31 -25.24 -9.23
CA GLU A 340 -9.75 -26.16 -10.23
C GLU A 340 -8.22 -26.15 -10.25
N ALA A 341 -7.59 -25.13 -9.67
CA ALA A 341 -6.15 -25.08 -9.41
C ALA A 341 -5.76 -25.75 -8.07
N LEU A 342 -6.74 -26.25 -7.29
CA LEU A 342 -6.47 -27.01 -6.08
C LEU A 342 -5.91 -28.39 -6.46
N GLU A 343 -4.59 -28.40 -6.58
CA GLU A 343 -3.81 -29.62 -6.48
C GLU A 343 -4.08 -30.30 -5.14
N THR A 344 -3.96 -31.63 -5.08
CA THR A 344 -4.04 -32.31 -3.78
C THR A 344 -2.97 -31.77 -2.84
N ASP A 345 -3.22 -31.68 -1.54
CA ASP A 345 -2.22 -31.21 -0.57
C ASP A 345 -0.87 -31.93 -0.70
N SER A 346 -0.88 -33.22 -1.05
CA SER A 346 0.34 -34.00 -1.33
C SER A 346 1.11 -33.50 -2.55
N ALA A 347 0.41 -33.08 -3.61
CA ALA A 347 1.02 -32.52 -4.82
C ALA A 347 1.53 -31.09 -4.57
N ILE A 348 0.78 -30.27 -3.83
CA ILE A 348 1.25 -28.95 -3.39
C ILE A 348 2.54 -29.10 -2.57
N THR A 349 2.56 -30.04 -1.62
CA THR A 349 3.74 -30.37 -0.81
C THR A 349 4.94 -30.75 -1.69
N GLU A 350 4.76 -31.65 -2.65
CA GLU A 350 5.82 -32.07 -3.57
C GLU A 350 6.35 -30.90 -4.42
N ASN A 351 5.45 -30.05 -4.92
CA ASN A 351 5.80 -28.88 -5.71
C ASN A 351 6.61 -27.85 -4.89
N ILE A 352 6.21 -27.58 -3.65
CA ILE A 352 6.96 -26.69 -2.73
C ILE A 352 8.36 -27.25 -2.47
N LEU A 353 8.47 -28.52 -2.08
CA LEU A 353 9.77 -29.13 -1.77
C LEU A 353 10.68 -29.19 -3.00
N THR A 354 10.09 -29.42 -4.18
CA THR A 354 10.82 -29.39 -5.45
C THR A 354 11.34 -27.99 -5.75
N ALA A 355 10.50 -26.97 -5.60
CA ALA A 355 10.90 -25.58 -5.82
C ALA A 355 12.01 -25.16 -4.83
N ILE A 356 11.89 -25.50 -3.54
CA ILE A 356 12.95 -25.30 -2.54
C ILE A 356 14.27 -25.96 -2.96
N ALA A 357 14.22 -27.20 -3.45
CA ALA A 357 15.42 -27.95 -3.85
C ALA A 357 16.14 -27.37 -5.09
N PHE A 358 15.43 -26.62 -5.93
CA PHE A 358 16.01 -25.94 -7.10
C PHE A 358 16.40 -24.49 -6.84
N ASP A 359 15.99 -23.94 -5.69
CA ASP A 359 16.25 -22.55 -5.36
C ASP A 359 17.71 -22.34 -4.88
N PRO A 360 18.49 -21.43 -5.49
CA PRO A 360 19.90 -21.22 -5.11
C PRO A 360 20.12 -20.78 -3.66
N PHE A 361 19.12 -20.16 -3.03
CA PHE A 361 19.19 -19.67 -1.66
C PHE A 361 18.64 -20.68 -0.66
N LEU A 362 17.79 -21.63 -1.09
CA LEU A 362 17.14 -22.58 -0.18
C LEU A 362 17.61 -24.04 -0.32
N ALA A 363 18.21 -24.43 -1.45
CA ALA A 363 18.55 -25.82 -1.75
C ALA A 363 19.56 -26.47 -0.77
N GLY A 364 20.27 -25.66 0.02
CA GLY A 364 21.18 -26.13 1.06
C GLY A 364 20.53 -26.42 2.43
N TYR A 365 19.24 -26.13 2.59
CA TYR A 365 18.54 -26.22 3.87
C TYR A 365 17.51 -27.35 3.88
N ASP A 366 17.48 -28.08 5.00
CA ASP A 366 16.47 -29.11 5.26
C ASP A 366 15.15 -28.43 5.68
N LEU A 367 14.40 -27.93 4.70
CA LEU A 367 13.06 -27.38 4.89
C LEU A 367 11.99 -28.47 4.68
N ILE A 368 10.95 -28.41 5.50
CA ILE A 368 9.80 -29.32 5.46
C ILE A 368 8.55 -28.48 5.28
N ALA A 369 7.74 -28.82 4.28
CA ALA A 369 6.42 -28.26 4.06
C ALA A 369 5.34 -29.30 4.39
N ASN A 370 4.32 -28.88 5.13
CA ASN A 370 3.08 -29.64 5.32
C ASN A 370 1.92 -28.82 4.78
N VAL A 371 0.99 -29.44 4.06
CA VAL A 371 -0.15 -28.73 3.47
C VAL A 371 -1.45 -29.37 3.95
N LEU A 372 -2.42 -28.54 4.33
CA LEU A 372 -3.78 -28.95 4.67
C LEU A 372 -4.78 -27.95 4.08
N ASP A 373 -5.67 -28.42 3.22
CA ASP A 373 -6.69 -27.60 2.56
C ASP A 373 -6.09 -26.34 1.89
N GLY A 374 -4.92 -26.48 1.25
CA GLY A 374 -4.19 -25.37 0.62
C GLY A 374 -3.46 -24.42 1.58
N THR A 375 -3.58 -24.59 2.90
CA THR A 375 -2.77 -23.89 3.90
C THR A 375 -1.43 -24.60 4.07
N VAL A 376 -0.35 -23.91 3.78
CA VAL A 376 1.02 -24.41 3.86
C VAL A 376 1.63 -24.06 5.20
N GLN A 377 2.27 -25.01 5.86
CA GLN A 377 3.14 -24.79 7.01
C GLN A 377 4.56 -25.20 6.66
N ILE A 378 5.49 -24.23 6.64
CA ILE A 378 6.90 -24.48 6.36
C ILE A 378 7.69 -24.43 7.66
N THR A 379 8.53 -25.43 7.90
CA THR A 379 9.39 -25.56 9.07
C THR A 379 10.80 -25.94 8.62
N GLY A 380 11.78 -25.74 9.48
CA GLY A 380 13.16 -26.07 9.17
C GLY A 380 14.11 -25.03 9.76
N THR A 381 15.33 -25.02 9.26
CA THR A 381 16.37 -24.11 9.75
C THR A 381 17.11 -23.46 8.59
N VAL A 382 17.25 -22.14 8.62
CA VAL A 382 18.01 -21.34 7.64
C VAL A 382 19.05 -20.49 8.36
N GLU A 383 19.96 -19.85 7.61
CA GLU A 383 21.00 -19.00 8.17
C GLU A 383 20.48 -17.59 8.52
N ASN A 384 19.70 -16.97 7.63
CA ASN A 384 19.25 -15.58 7.76
C ASN A 384 17.75 -15.41 7.42
N TYR A 385 17.19 -14.23 7.72
CA TYR A 385 15.77 -13.97 7.48
C TYR A 385 15.41 -13.71 6.03
N PHE A 386 16.38 -13.31 5.20
CA PHE A 386 16.20 -13.30 3.75
C PHE A 386 15.80 -14.69 3.26
N GLN A 387 16.51 -15.75 3.66
CA GLN A 387 16.15 -17.12 3.28
C GLN A 387 14.79 -17.56 3.87
N LYS A 388 14.48 -17.13 5.10
CA LYS A 388 13.14 -17.36 5.67
C LYS A 388 12.07 -16.72 4.79
N ALA A 389 12.27 -15.48 4.38
CA ALA A 389 11.35 -14.73 3.53
C ALA A 389 11.19 -15.32 2.14
N HIS A 390 12.30 -15.58 1.49
CA HIS A 390 12.37 -16.19 0.18
C HIS A 390 11.62 -17.53 0.13
N ALA A 391 11.63 -18.31 1.21
CA ALA A 391 10.85 -19.55 1.30
C ALA A 391 9.33 -19.32 1.25
N THR A 392 8.83 -18.23 1.84
CA THR A 392 7.40 -17.89 1.70
C THR A 392 7.09 -17.42 0.28
N ASP A 393 7.91 -16.51 -0.26
CA ASP A 393 7.69 -15.92 -1.59
C ASP A 393 7.68 -16.99 -2.69
N LEU A 394 8.50 -18.02 -2.51
CA LEU A 394 8.50 -19.22 -3.35
C LEU A 394 7.22 -20.05 -3.15
N ALA A 395 6.77 -20.25 -1.91
CA ALA A 395 5.59 -21.06 -1.61
C ALA A 395 4.27 -20.41 -2.11
N ILE A 396 4.10 -19.10 -1.97
CA ILE A 396 2.87 -18.40 -2.42
C ILE A 396 2.68 -18.44 -3.94
N GLN A 397 3.73 -18.77 -4.70
CA GLN A 397 3.69 -18.94 -6.16
C GLN A 397 3.25 -20.34 -6.60
N ILE A 398 3.15 -21.30 -5.67
CA ILE A 398 2.75 -22.67 -5.98
C ILE A 398 1.23 -22.73 -6.19
N PRO A 399 0.75 -23.29 -7.32
CA PRO A 399 -0.68 -23.50 -7.56
C PRO A 399 -1.38 -24.23 -6.41
N GLY A 400 -2.57 -23.73 -6.04
CA GLY A 400 -3.38 -24.29 -4.95
C GLY A 400 -3.02 -23.79 -3.55
N VAL A 401 -1.96 -23.00 -3.38
CA VAL A 401 -1.63 -22.37 -2.09
C VAL A 401 -2.60 -21.22 -1.80
N ILE A 402 -3.29 -21.34 -0.68
CA ILE A 402 -4.27 -20.36 -0.16
C ILE A 402 -3.65 -19.47 0.92
N GLU A 403 -2.80 -20.06 1.75
CA GLU A 403 -2.17 -19.41 2.91
C GLU A 403 -0.81 -20.04 3.18
N VAL A 404 0.15 -19.27 3.71
CA VAL A 404 1.46 -19.76 4.12
C VAL A 404 1.78 -19.34 5.54
N ILE A 405 2.03 -20.32 6.41
CA ILE A 405 2.49 -20.19 7.79
C ILE A 405 3.97 -20.57 7.82
N ASN A 406 4.84 -19.57 7.97
CA ASN A 406 6.29 -19.76 7.94
C ASN A 406 6.91 -19.86 9.35
N ASN A 407 7.12 -21.10 9.79
CA ASN A 407 7.70 -21.48 11.08
C ASN A 407 9.19 -21.87 10.97
N ILE A 408 9.88 -21.41 9.93
CA ILE A 408 11.33 -21.61 9.78
C ILE A 408 12.08 -20.88 10.91
N VAL A 409 13.09 -21.56 11.45
CA VAL A 409 14.01 -21.03 12.48
C VAL A 409 15.28 -20.49 11.82
N VAL A 410 15.76 -19.33 12.27
CA VAL A 410 16.99 -18.69 11.77
C VAL A 410 18.15 -18.95 12.74
N THR A 411 19.31 -19.39 12.24
CA THR A 411 20.46 -19.80 13.08
C THR A 411 21.53 -18.75 13.31
N LYS A 412 21.77 -17.84 12.36
CA LYS A 412 22.76 -16.75 12.52
C LYS A 412 22.25 -15.59 13.40
N SER A 413 21.13 -15.81 14.11
CA SER A 413 20.52 -14.91 15.12
C SER A 413 20.86 -15.30 16.57
N MET A 414 21.70 -16.32 16.82
CA MET A 414 21.96 -16.81 18.18
C MET A 414 23.20 -16.20 18.86
N SER A 415 23.04 -15.12 19.61
CA SER A 415 23.87 -14.81 20.79
C SER A 415 23.03 -14.84 22.10
N LYS A 416 22.84 -16.05 22.65
CA LYS A 416 22.50 -16.43 24.06
C LYS A 416 21.25 -15.82 24.76
N ARG A 417 20.25 -16.70 24.90
CA ARG A 417 19.34 -16.95 26.05
C ARG A 417 18.86 -15.74 26.90
N TYR A 418 17.59 -15.39 26.71
CA TYR A 418 16.68 -15.00 27.79
C TYR A 418 15.47 -15.95 27.86
N ASN A 419 14.92 -16.10 29.06
CA ASN A 419 13.95 -17.14 29.40
C ASN A 419 12.56 -16.88 28.80
N GLY A 420 12.09 -17.83 27.98
CA GLY A 420 10.71 -18.32 28.00
C GLY A 420 9.60 -17.31 27.68
N ILE A 421 9.47 -16.98 26.40
CA ILE A 421 8.28 -16.83 25.55
C ILE A 421 8.82 -16.28 24.23
N SER A 422 8.56 -16.98 23.12
CA SER A 422 9.14 -16.71 21.81
C SER A 422 8.32 -15.61 21.10
N PRO A 423 8.87 -14.42 20.78
CA PRO A 423 8.13 -13.33 20.12
C PRO A 423 8.00 -13.46 18.59
N LEU A 424 8.42 -14.58 18.00
CA LEU A 424 8.77 -14.71 16.58
C LEU A 424 7.68 -15.28 15.65
N ASP A 425 6.40 -15.16 16.01
CA ASP A 425 5.24 -15.46 15.15
C ASP A 425 4.93 -14.32 14.13
N SER A 426 5.81 -13.31 14.05
CA SER A 426 5.51 -11.98 13.52
C SER A 426 6.02 -11.68 12.11
N TYR A 427 6.67 -12.62 11.40
CA TYR A 427 7.36 -12.27 10.15
C TYR A 427 6.78 -12.79 8.82
N TYR A 428 5.70 -13.57 8.86
CA TYR A 428 4.83 -13.77 7.69
C TYR A 428 3.40 -13.85 8.18
N GLN A 429 2.87 -12.69 8.50
CA GLN A 429 1.46 -12.42 8.24
C GLN A 429 1.45 -11.60 6.95
N PRO A 430 0.56 -11.85 5.98
CA PRO A 430 0.29 -10.86 4.93
C PRO A 430 0.13 -9.49 5.61
N VAL A 431 0.61 -8.41 4.99
CA VAL A 431 0.60 -7.05 5.55
C VAL A 431 -0.84 -6.61 5.85
N TRP A 432 -1.39 -7.11 6.97
CA TRP A 432 -2.62 -6.73 7.63
C TRP A 432 -2.41 -6.86 9.14
N TRP A 433 -1.23 -6.48 9.64
CA TRP A 433 -1.20 -5.86 10.96
C TRP A 433 -1.26 -4.37 10.73
N LYS A 434 -2.50 -3.95 10.63
CA LYS A 434 -2.88 -2.57 10.72
C LYS A 434 -2.37 -2.08 12.08
N ASN A 435 -1.66 -0.96 12.10
CA ASN A 435 -1.45 -0.27 13.36
C ASN A 435 -2.83 -0.02 14.02
N ASP A 436 -2.87 0.24 15.32
CA ASP A 436 -4.15 0.39 16.03
C ASP A 436 -5.11 1.37 15.36
N PHE A 437 -4.57 2.38 14.68
CA PHE A 437 -5.34 3.38 13.95
C PHE A 437 -5.97 2.81 12.66
N ASP A 438 -5.21 2.09 11.84
CA ASP A 438 -5.70 1.45 10.63
C ASP A 438 -6.69 0.31 10.98
N LEU A 439 -6.43 -0.43 12.07
CA LEU A 439 -7.30 -1.49 12.55
C LEU A 439 -8.60 -0.89 13.09
N TYR A 440 -8.49 0.22 13.83
CA TYR A 440 -9.64 0.99 14.26
C TYR A 440 -10.48 1.46 13.08
N ASN A 441 -9.87 2.10 12.08
CA ASN A 441 -10.59 2.67 10.94
C ASN A 441 -11.32 1.59 10.14
N ASP A 442 -10.66 0.47 9.85
CA ASP A 442 -11.27 -0.56 9.03
C ASP A 442 -12.39 -1.32 9.75
N ILE A 443 -12.27 -1.50 11.08
CA ILE A 443 -13.37 -2.01 11.91
C ILE A 443 -14.52 -1.02 11.91
N VAL A 444 -14.24 0.26 12.15
CA VAL A 444 -15.28 1.30 12.18
C VAL A 444 -15.97 1.40 10.83
N ASP A 445 -15.23 1.42 9.72
CA ASP A 445 -15.77 1.50 8.37
C ASP A 445 -16.60 0.27 8.02
N ARG A 446 -16.11 -0.93 8.32
CA ARG A 446 -16.85 -2.15 8.01
C ARG A 446 -18.08 -2.33 8.89
N VAL A 447 -18.03 -1.91 10.15
CA VAL A 447 -19.21 -1.87 11.04
C VAL A 447 -20.20 -0.80 10.58
N PHE A 448 -19.71 0.36 10.14
CA PHE A 448 -20.53 1.48 9.68
C PHE A 448 -21.23 1.20 8.35
N TRP A 449 -20.55 0.54 7.41
CA TRP A 449 -21.09 0.22 6.08
C TRP A 449 -21.79 -1.15 6.00
N ASN A 450 -21.88 -1.89 7.10
CA ASN A 450 -22.62 -3.14 7.13
C ASN A 450 -24.14 -2.87 7.15
N PRO A 451 -24.89 -3.26 6.10
CA PRO A 451 -26.32 -2.95 5.99
C PRO A 451 -27.19 -3.66 7.03
N GLU A 452 -26.66 -4.67 7.74
CA GLU A 452 -27.34 -5.37 8.83
C GLU A 452 -27.17 -4.66 10.17
N ILE A 453 -26.14 -3.82 10.35
CA ILE A 453 -25.83 -3.15 11.62
C ILE A 453 -26.49 -1.77 11.65
N HIS A 454 -27.46 -1.56 12.54
CA HIS A 454 -28.09 -0.25 12.72
C HIS A 454 -27.21 0.72 13.54
N GLN A 455 -27.13 1.98 13.08
CA GLN A 455 -26.30 3.11 13.54
C GLN A 455 -26.51 3.53 15.02
N GLY A 456 -26.22 2.66 16.00
CA GLY A 456 -26.24 3.02 17.41
C GLY A 456 -24.82 3.03 17.97
N ASP A 457 -24.36 4.19 18.46
CA ASP A 457 -23.22 4.46 19.36
C ASP A 457 -22.25 3.30 19.67
N ILE A 458 -21.72 2.62 18.65
CA ILE A 458 -20.68 1.59 18.79
C ILE A 458 -19.35 2.33 18.82
N ILE A 459 -18.71 2.27 19.98
CA ILE A 459 -17.38 2.79 20.22
C ILE A 459 -16.41 1.61 20.08
N VAL A 460 -15.47 1.77 19.15
CA VAL A 460 -14.35 0.86 18.94
C VAL A 460 -13.11 1.51 19.58
N GLU A 461 -12.42 0.80 20.45
CA GLU A 461 -11.10 1.20 20.94
C GLU A 461 -10.12 0.12 20.50
N VAL A 462 -8.95 0.50 19.99
CA VAL A 462 -7.91 -0.45 19.58
C VAL A 462 -6.61 -0.09 20.30
N VAL A 463 -6.01 -1.07 20.98
CA VAL A 463 -4.76 -0.90 21.73
C VAL A 463 -3.88 -2.14 21.55
N ASN A 464 -2.74 -1.99 20.88
CA ASN A 464 -1.79 -3.03 20.49
C ASN A 464 -2.48 -4.25 19.85
N GLY A 465 -3.36 -4.03 18.87
CA GLY A 465 -4.15 -5.07 18.20
C GLY A 465 -5.28 -5.65 19.05
N HIS A 466 -5.45 -5.23 20.31
CA HIS A 466 -6.60 -5.62 21.14
C HIS A 466 -7.76 -4.64 20.93
N VAL A 467 -8.90 -5.15 20.45
CA VAL A 467 -10.09 -4.35 20.20
C VAL A 467 -11.04 -4.43 21.39
N ILE A 468 -11.56 -3.29 21.84
CA ILE A 468 -12.60 -3.20 22.87
C ILE A 468 -13.82 -2.59 22.22
N LEU A 469 -14.93 -3.34 22.21
CA LEU A 469 -16.20 -2.90 21.64
C LEU A 469 -17.15 -2.48 22.76
N ARG A 470 -17.70 -1.26 22.69
CA ARG A 470 -18.69 -0.74 23.64
C ARG A 470 -19.82 -0.08 22.88
N GLY A 471 -21.00 -0.01 23.48
CA GLY A 471 -22.17 0.58 22.83
C GLY A 471 -23.40 -0.30 22.98
N ILE A 472 -24.46 0.04 22.25
CA ILE A 472 -25.75 -0.63 22.32
C ILE A 472 -26.10 -1.20 20.96
N VAL A 473 -26.39 -2.50 20.90
CA VAL A 473 -26.82 -3.21 19.69
C VAL A 473 -28.25 -3.72 19.82
N ASP A 474 -28.93 -3.93 18.70
CA ASP A 474 -30.36 -4.29 18.70
C ASP A 474 -30.62 -5.74 19.15
N ASP A 475 -29.69 -6.68 18.88
CA ASP A 475 -29.75 -8.06 19.36
C ASP A 475 -28.36 -8.70 19.53
N TRP A 476 -28.34 -9.94 20.02
CA TRP A 476 -27.13 -10.71 20.27
C TRP A 476 -26.40 -11.15 18.99
N GLU A 477 -27.11 -11.28 17.86
CA GLU A 477 -26.51 -11.68 16.59
C GLU A 477 -25.64 -10.55 16.02
N HIS A 478 -26.10 -9.30 16.12
CA HIS A 478 -25.29 -8.13 15.74
C HIS A 478 -24.05 -7.95 16.63
N SER A 479 -24.14 -8.27 17.94
CA SER A 479 -22.98 -8.25 18.84
C SER A 479 -21.88 -9.21 18.37
N ILE A 480 -22.26 -10.44 18.02
CA ILE A 480 -21.33 -11.46 17.50
C ILE A 480 -20.77 -11.06 16.13
N LEU A 481 -21.59 -10.44 15.27
CA LEU A 481 -21.17 -9.99 13.95
C LEU A 481 -20.08 -8.92 14.03
N ILE A 482 -20.21 -7.94 14.93
CA ILE A 482 -19.21 -6.88 15.12
C ILE A 482 -17.90 -7.44 15.69
N GLU A 483 -17.99 -8.37 16.64
CA GLU A 483 -16.82 -9.09 17.17
C GLU A 483 -16.11 -9.88 16.07
N ARG A 484 -16.86 -10.54 15.20
CA ARG A 484 -16.31 -11.27 14.05
C ARG A 484 -15.66 -10.34 13.05
N ILE A 485 -16.31 -9.24 12.67
CA ILE A 485 -15.74 -8.20 11.82
C ILE A 485 -14.40 -7.73 12.41
N SER A 486 -14.36 -7.48 13.71
CA SER A 486 -13.14 -7.04 14.38
C SER A 486 -12.00 -8.07 14.26
N MET A 487 -12.29 -9.36 14.44
CA MET A 487 -11.32 -10.44 14.22
C MET A 487 -10.89 -10.56 12.74
N GLU A 488 -11.84 -10.44 11.81
CA GLU A 488 -11.58 -10.51 10.37
C GLU A 488 -10.75 -9.32 9.86
N GLU A 489 -10.85 -8.16 10.50
CA GLU A 489 -10.04 -6.96 10.19
C GLU A 489 -8.60 -7.02 10.74
N GLY A 490 -8.25 -8.07 11.50
CA GLY A 490 -6.90 -8.29 12.02
C GLY A 490 -6.72 -8.03 13.51
N ALA A 491 -7.81 -7.96 14.29
CA ALA A 491 -7.70 -7.87 15.75
C ALA A 491 -7.03 -9.12 16.34
N MET A 492 -5.99 -8.92 17.14
CA MET A 492 -5.30 -9.99 17.86
C MET A 492 -6.20 -10.62 18.93
N THR A 493 -7.01 -9.79 19.61
CA THR A 493 -8.12 -10.26 20.45
C THR A 493 -9.24 -9.24 20.47
N VAL A 494 -10.47 -9.66 20.77
CA VAL A 494 -11.60 -8.75 20.93
C VAL A 494 -12.21 -8.91 22.33
N THR A 495 -12.35 -7.80 23.05
CA THR A 495 -13.14 -7.71 24.28
C THR A 495 -14.48 -7.08 23.96
N ASN A 496 -15.49 -7.92 23.75
CA ASN A 496 -16.84 -7.47 23.45
C ASN A 496 -17.60 -7.07 24.72
N LYS A 497 -17.94 -5.78 24.86
CA LYS A 497 -18.75 -5.21 25.95
C LYS A 497 -20.01 -4.52 25.41
N LEU A 498 -20.50 -4.94 24.25
CA LEU A 498 -21.72 -4.41 23.67
C LEU A 498 -22.94 -4.86 24.49
N GLU A 499 -23.81 -3.91 24.83
CA GLU A 499 -25.05 -4.16 25.54
C GLU A 499 -26.19 -4.36 24.53
N VAL A 500 -26.93 -5.46 24.66
CA VAL A 500 -28.12 -5.68 23.83
C VAL A 500 -29.27 -4.84 24.37
N ARG A 501 -29.92 -4.06 23.50
CA ARG A 501 -31.14 -3.30 23.81
C ARG A 501 -32.18 -4.26 24.41
N GLN A 502 -32.41 -4.17 25.72
CA GLN A 502 -33.48 -4.98 26.33
C GLN A 502 -34.82 -4.48 25.81
N GLY A 503 -35.39 -5.20 24.86
CA GLY A 503 -36.79 -5.07 24.50
C GLY A 503 -37.64 -5.32 25.75
N VAL A 504 -38.34 -4.29 26.21
CA VAL A 504 -39.51 -4.48 27.06
C VAL A 504 -40.50 -5.29 26.23
N LEU A 505 -40.78 -6.53 26.67
CA LEU A 505 -41.84 -7.39 26.14
C LEU A 505 -43.20 -6.68 26.12
#